data_AF-A0A849VFC6-F1
#
_entry.id   AF-A0A849VFC6-F1
#
_cell.length_a   1.000
_cell.length_b   1.000
_cell.length_c   1.000
_cell.angle_alpha   90.00
_cell.angle_beta   90.00
_cell.angle_gamma   90.00
#
_symmetry.space_group_name_H-M   'P 1'
#
loop_
_entity.id
_entity.type
_entity.pdbx_description
1 polymer ?
#
loop_
_entity_poly.entity_id
_entity_poly.type
_entity_poly.pdbx_seq_one_letter_code
_entity_poly.pdbx_strand_id
1 'polypeptide(L)'
;MLQLNKSLHKWLSLLVGLQLIIWLVTGLYFNLMDHKKGSGNANFRPVAHAASELNAPFIPLKSLDFAPAQQIKLLWVLGHPYYQITHHLGAHSYQAKQVTLLDAYSGQEAAINETLARTIALKSFKGAVNIISANLLQPPIAELPKHENPLWQVKLSDAENTNVYIDSNSGRVIAHINDDRRLRDLMFTLHFMDYFGTGGFNHWLIIVFAIATLLLSMTGITWLIERFNAGQLSFAFKSKKQRIKVIELAQQQTHELELKTGISLFDGLAAAGIVLPSNCGGGGTCGLCKVRCNENTQMTDADKANLSNSKLEQGYRLACQHNTAEVTEIEVRSRTFNKPKNKP
;
A
#
# COMPACT_ATOMS: atom_id res chain seq x y z
N MET A 1 -23.53 -17.39 -14.52
CA MET A 1 -22.88 -17.05 -13.24
C MET A 1 -21.36 -17.26 -13.25
N LEU A 2 -20.83 -18.43 -13.66
CA LEU A 2 -19.38 -18.70 -13.64
C LEU A 2 -18.50 -17.73 -14.45
N GLN A 3 -18.91 -17.33 -15.66
CA GLN A 3 -18.09 -16.43 -16.50
C GLN A 3 -17.99 -15.02 -15.92
N LEU A 4 -19.07 -14.51 -15.30
CA LEU A 4 -19.08 -13.21 -14.62
C LEU A 4 -18.16 -13.23 -13.39
N ASN A 5 -18.20 -14.32 -12.60
CA ASN A 5 -17.32 -14.49 -11.43
C ASN A 5 -15.84 -14.47 -11.83
N LYS A 6 -15.46 -15.21 -12.89
CA LYS A 6 -14.07 -15.26 -13.38
C LYS A 6 -13.57 -13.91 -13.90
N SER A 7 -14.41 -13.17 -14.63
CA SER A 7 -14.07 -11.83 -15.11
C SER A 7 -13.91 -10.85 -13.95
N LEU A 8 -14.86 -10.85 -13.02
CA LEU A 8 -14.82 -10.00 -11.83
C LEU A 8 -13.57 -10.28 -10.98
N HIS A 9 -13.29 -11.56 -10.70
CA HIS A 9 -12.11 -11.98 -9.96
C HIS A 9 -10.81 -11.50 -10.63
N LYS A 10 -10.71 -11.65 -11.97
CA LYS A 10 -9.53 -11.22 -12.74
C LYS A 10 -9.28 -9.70 -12.65
N TRP A 11 -10.32 -8.89 -12.77
CA TRP A 11 -10.15 -7.43 -12.75
C TRP A 11 -10.00 -6.89 -11.33
N LEU A 12 -10.72 -7.44 -10.35
CA LEU A 12 -10.52 -7.13 -8.94
C LEU A 12 -9.11 -7.51 -8.50
N SER A 13 -8.58 -8.67 -8.92
CA SER A 13 -7.24 -9.11 -8.53
C SER A 13 -6.15 -8.20 -9.10
N LEU A 14 -6.33 -7.65 -10.30
CA LEU A 14 -5.40 -6.67 -10.86
C LEU A 14 -5.39 -5.38 -10.03
N LEU A 15 -6.57 -4.81 -9.75
CA LEU A 15 -6.70 -3.55 -9.02
C LEU A 15 -6.22 -3.68 -7.57
N VAL A 16 -6.74 -4.66 -6.84
CA VAL A 16 -6.38 -4.93 -5.44
C VAL A 16 -4.92 -5.39 -5.35
N GLY A 17 -4.46 -6.22 -6.29
CA GLY A 17 -3.08 -6.71 -6.33
C GLY A 17 -2.06 -5.59 -6.51
N LEU A 18 -2.34 -4.60 -7.38
CA LEU A 18 -1.48 -3.43 -7.53
C LEU A 18 -1.37 -2.64 -6.22
N GLN A 19 -2.50 -2.37 -5.57
CA GLN A 19 -2.50 -1.67 -4.28
C GLN A 19 -1.82 -2.49 -3.18
N LEU A 20 -1.98 -3.82 -3.18
CA LEU A 20 -1.30 -4.71 -2.24
C LEU A 20 0.22 -4.69 -2.43
N ILE A 21 0.72 -4.59 -3.66
CA ILE A 21 2.16 -4.42 -3.92
C ILE A 21 2.66 -3.11 -3.31
N ILE A 22 1.96 -2.00 -3.51
CA ILE A 22 2.29 -0.71 -2.88
C ILE A 22 2.32 -0.88 -1.35
N TRP A 23 1.30 -1.53 -0.79
CA TRP A 23 1.20 -1.80 0.64
C TRP A 23 2.37 -2.65 1.18
N LEU A 24 2.78 -3.69 0.45
CA LEU A 24 3.91 -4.56 0.81
C LEU A 24 5.25 -3.81 0.71
N VAL A 25 5.46 -3.03 -0.35
CA VAL A 25 6.70 -2.25 -0.53
C VAL A 25 6.84 -1.19 0.54
N THR A 26 5.78 -0.42 0.81
CA THR A 26 5.77 0.59 1.87
C THR A 26 5.83 -0.04 3.27
N GLY A 27 5.18 -1.18 3.49
CA GLY A 27 5.28 -1.95 4.72
C GLY A 27 6.71 -2.46 4.98
N LEU A 28 7.39 -2.97 3.95
CA LEU A 28 8.79 -3.36 4.03
C LEU A 28 9.68 -2.16 4.37
N TYR A 29 9.45 -1.02 3.72
CA TYR A 29 10.14 0.22 4.04
C TYR A 29 10.04 0.57 5.54
N PHE A 30 8.85 0.54 6.13
CA PHE A 30 8.68 0.87 7.56
C PHE A 30 9.41 -0.07 8.50
N ASN A 31 9.63 -1.33 8.10
CA ASN A 31 10.38 -2.30 8.90
C ASN A 31 11.91 -2.14 8.76
N LEU A 32 12.38 -1.53 7.66
CA LEU A 32 13.80 -1.36 7.37
C LEU A 32 14.33 0.05 7.68
N MET A 33 13.46 1.06 7.66
CA MET A 33 13.82 2.47 7.85
C MET A 33 14.28 2.73 9.29
N ASP A 34 15.34 3.53 9.46
CA ASP A 34 15.72 4.08 10.75
C ASP A 34 14.66 5.08 11.24
N HIS A 35 13.96 4.71 12.32
CA HIS A 35 12.90 5.52 12.90
C HIS A 35 13.39 6.91 13.37
N LYS A 36 14.62 7.02 13.89
CA LYS A 36 15.16 8.31 14.35
C LYS A 36 15.39 9.25 13.18
N LYS A 37 15.95 8.75 12.08
CA LYS A 37 16.14 9.52 10.85
C LYS A 37 14.82 9.91 10.21
N GLY A 38 13.92 8.95 10.01
CA GLY A 38 12.58 9.18 9.46
C GLY A 38 11.74 10.15 10.30
N SER A 39 12.04 10.35 11.59
CA SER A 39 11.38 11.36 12.40
C SER A 39 11.66 12.80 11.97
N GLY A 40 12.76 13.04 11.25
CA GLY A 40 13.31 14.37 10.98
C GLY A 40 14.00 15.02 12.18
N ASN A 41 14.00 14.36 13.35
CA ASN A 41 14.49 14.93 14.61
C ASN A 41 15.90 14.47 15.00
N ALA A 42 16.63 13.79 14.10
CA ALA A 42 17.99 13.32 14.39
C ALA A 42 18.89 14.47 14.86
N ASN A 43 18.81 15.61 14.18
CA ASN A 43 19.57 16.83 14.49
C ASN A 43 18.77 17.84 15.33
N PHE A 44 17.57 17.49 15.79
CA PHE A 44 16.78 18.39 16.63
C PHE A 44 17.38 18.49 18.04
N ARG A 45 17.42 19.71 18.56
CA ARG A 45 17.71 20.04 19.96
C ARG A 45 16.60 20.96 20.48
N PRO A 46 16.02 20.67 21.67
CA PRO A 46 15.08 21.58 22.31
C PRO A 46 15.70 22.97 22.53
N VAL A 47 14.96 24.02 22.19
CA VAL A 47 15.35 25.40 22.43
C VAL A 47 14.85 25.82 23.81
N ALA A 48 15.77 26.22 24.69
CA ALA A 48 15.40 26.82 25.97
C ALA A 48 14.87 28.22 25.71
N HIS A 49 13.62 28.44 26.09
CA HIS A 49 12.97 29.74 25.95
C HIS A 49 12.98 30.55 27.25
N ALA A 50 13.27 29.93 28.40
CA ALA A 50 13.24 30.56 29.72
C ALA A 50 14.31 31.64 29.93
N ALA A 51 14.04 32.55 30.87
CA ALA A 51 15.01 33.52 31.37
C ALA A 51 16.04 32.85 32.28
N SER A 52 17.29 33.31 32.22
CA SER A 52 18.27 33.06 33.27
C SER A 52 18.13 34.03 34.44
N GLU A 53 17.78 35.30 34.17
CA GLU A 53 17.60 36.37 35.18
C GLU A 53 16.55 37.40 34.70
N LEU A 54 15.88 38.09 35.64
CA LEU A 54 14.96 39.19 35.35
C LEU A 54 15.73 40.51 35.26
N ASN A 55 15.81 41.07 34.05
CA ASN A 55 16.59 42.29 33.81
C ASN A 55 15.85 43.59 34.20
N ALA A 56 14.51 43.55 34.30
CA ALA A 56 13.66 44.70 34.60
C ALA A 56 12.28 44.23 35.11
N PRO A 57 11.49 45.09 35.79
CA PRO A 57 10.09 44.80 36.08
C PRO A 57 9.26 44.80 34.79
N PHE A 58 8.23 43.95 34.73
CA PHE A 58 7.29 43.93 33.61
C PHE A 58 6.26 45.04 33.72
N ILE A 59 5.76 45.51 32.57
CA ILE A 59 4.65 46.46 32.53
C ILE A 59 3.36 45.79 33.01
N PRO A 60 2.62 46.39 33.97
CA PRO A 60 1.36 45.83 34.43
C PRO A 60 0.33 45.71 33.30
N LEU A 61 -0.30 44.54 33.16
CA LEU A 61 -1.34 44.29 32.15
C LEU A 61 -2.48 45.33 32.17
N LYS A 62 -2.79 45.91 33.33
CA LYS A 62 -3.83 46.94 33.49
C LYS A 62 -3.51 48.24 32.75
N SER A 63 -2.23 48.51 32.47
CA SER A 63 -1.77 49.71 31.78
C SER A 63 -1.66 49.56 30.26
N LEU A 64 -1.85 48.34 29.75
CA LEU A 64 -1.80 48.04 28.33
C LEU A 64 -3.20 48.14 27.73
N ASP A 65 -3.29 48.74 26.54
CA ASP A 65 -4.51 48.77 25.75
C ASP A 65 -4.48 47.61 24.75
N PHE A 66 -5.45 46.70 24.85
CA PHE A 66 -5.60 45.56 23.94
C PHE A 66 -7.07 45.16 23.85
N ALA A 67 -7.47 44.64 22.68
CA ALA A 67 -8.82 44.15 22.46
C ALA A 67 -9.18 43.00 23.43
N PRO A 68 -10.47 42.73 23.70
CA PRO A 68 -10.90 41.68 24.62
C PRO A 68 -10.20 40.33 24.36
N ALA A 69 -9.67 39.74 25.42
CA ALA A 69 -8.87 38.52 25.37
C ALA A 69 -9.61 37.34 26.02
N GLN A 70 -9.57 36.18 25.37
CA GLN A 70 -10.01 34.91 25.99
C GLN A 70 -8.95 34.37 26.95
N GLN A 71 -7.67 34.61 26.65
CA GLN A 71 -6.55 34.12 27.43
C GLN A 71 -5.35 35.06 27.31
N ILE A 72 -4.67 35.29 28.43
CA ILE A 72 -3.38 36.00 28.49
C ILE A 72 -2.35 35.05 29.09
N LYS A 73 -1.20 34.92 28.42
CA LYS A 73 -0.07 34.10 28.89
C LYS A 73 1.22 34.91 28.86
N LEU A 74 2.05 34.76 29.88
CA LEU A 74 3.45 35.18 29.81
C LEU A 74 4.24 34.07 29.09
N LEU A 75 4.76 34.41 27.92
CA LEU A 75 5.58 33.56 27.08
C LEU A 75 7.02 34.06 27.15
N TRP A 76 7.98 33.16 27.25
CA TRP A 76 9.38 33.53 27.05
C TRP A 76 9.81 33.08 25.66
N VAL A 77 10.61 33.88 24.97
CA VAL A 77 11.25 33.50 23.71
C VAL A 77 12.72 33.88 23.77
N LEU A 78 13.60 32.87 23.79
CA LEU A 78 15.05 33.05 23.93
C LEU A 78 15.45 33.98 25.10
N GLY A 79 14.75 33.89 26.23
CA GLY A 79 15.01 34.73 27.41
C GLY A 79 14.35 36.11 27.38
N HIS A 80 13.63 36.47 26.32
CA HIS A 80 12.82 37.70 26.26
C HIS A 80 11.35 37.40 26.58
N PRO A 81 10.72 38.10 27.53
CA PRO A 81 9.33 37.89 27.92
C PRO A 81 8.35 38.65 27.03
N TYR A 82 7.28 37.98 26.63
CA TYR A 82 6.17 38.50 25.84
C TYR A 82 4.83 38.17 26.50
N TYR A 83 3.89 39.11 26.49
CA TYR A 83 2.50 38.81 26.75
C TYR A 83 1.82 38.32 25.47
N GLN A 84 1.35 37.07 25.51
CA GLN A 84 0.55 36.48 24.45
C GLN A 84 -0.94 36.71 24.75
N ILE A 85 -1.55 37.63 24.03
CA ILE A 85 -2.97 37.97 24.13
C ILE A 85 -3.73 37.15 23.08
N THR A 86 -4.54 36.19 23.53
CA THR A 86 -5.32 35.32 22.63
C THR A 86 -6.74 35.82 22.54
N HIS A 87 -7.16 36.26 21.35
CA HIS A 87 -8.51 36.73 21.06
C HIS A 87 -9.45 35.60 20.64
N HIS A 88 -8.91 34.62 19.90
CA HIS A 88 -9.61 33.41 19.52
C HIS A 88 -8.70 32.19 19.69
N LEU A 89 -9.20 31.17 20.38
CA LEU A 89 -8.50 29.92 20.62
C LEU A 89 -9.25 28.74 19.99
N GLY A 90 -8.69 28.17 18.92
CA GLY A 90 -9.12 26.87 18.42
C GLY A 90 -8.94 25.77 19.47
N ALA A 91 -9.75 24.71 19.39
CA ALA A 91 -9.77 23.60 20.35
C ALA A 91 -8.43 22.86 20.44
N HIS A 92 -7.67 22.81 19.33
CA HIS A 92 -6.37 22.16 19.26
C HIS A 92 -5.24 23.11 18.87
N SER A 93 -4.00 22.70 19.15
CA SER A 93 -2.82 23.54 18.97
C SER A 93 -2.52 23.93 17.53
N TYR A 94 -2.93 23.09 16.56
CA TYR A 94 -2.74 23.29 15.13
C TYR A 94 -3.86 24.12 14.49
N GLN A 95 -5.01 24.28 15.15
CA GLN A 95 -6.15 25.03 14.64
C GLN A 95 -5.92 26.53 14.73
N ALA A 96 -6.66 27.29 13.93
CA ALA A 96 -6.52 28.73 13.83
C ALA A 96 -6.66 29.44 15.19
N LYS A 97 -5.71 30.33 15.46
CA LYS A 97 -5.66 31.20 16.64
C LYS A 97 -5.39 32.62 16.21
N GLN A 98 -6.07 33.55 16.86
CA GLN A 98 -5.81 34.98 16.71
C GLN A 98 -5.10 35.47 17.96
N VAL A 99 -3.86 35.91 17.78
CA VAL A 99 -2.95 36.25 18.85
C VAL A 99 -2.28 37.59 18.55
N THR A 100 -2.20 38.43 19.57
CA THR A 100 -1.36 39.63 19.59
C THR A 100 -0.24 39.40 20.61
N LEU A 101 1.01 39.62 20.21
CA LEU A 101 2.16 39.55 21.10
C LEU A 101 2.52 40.97 21.53
N LEU A 102 2.66 41.19 22.83
CA LEU A 102 3.18 42.45 23.38
C LEU A 102 4.50 42.16 24.09
N ASP A 103 5.51 43.00 23.89
CA ASP A 103 6.76 42.92 24.65
C ASP A 103 6.47 43.26 26.13
N ALA A 104 6.89 42.39 27.06
CA ALA A 104 6.51 42.55 28.46
C ALA A 104 7.26 43.69 29.19
N TYR A 105 8.34 44.22 28.59
CA TYR A 105 9.11 45.34 29.13
C TYR A 105 8.66 46.69 28.59
N SER A 106 8.29 46.77 27.31
CA SER A 106 7.90 48.02 26.63
C SER A 106 6.39 48.17 26.42
N GLY A 107 5.64 47.06 26.45
CA GLY A 107 4.19 47.06 26.25
C GLY A 107 3.78 47.24 24.80
N GLN A 108 4.74 47.40 23.89
CA GLN A 108 4.49 47.58 22.46
C GLN A 108 4.20 46.26 21.78
N GLU A 109 3.40 46.30 20.70
CA GLU A 109 3.20 45.15 19.84
C GLU A 109 4.52 44.64 19.28
N ALA A 110 4.70 43.33 19.38
CA ALA A 110 5.85 42.61 18.92
C ALA A 110 5.41 41.47 17.99
N ALA A 111 6.35 40.97 17.21
CA ALA A 111 6.16 39.77 16.42
C ALA A 111 7.41 38.92 16.49
N ILE A 112 7.25 37.60 16.32
CA ILE A 112 8.37 36.74 16.00
C ILE A 112 8.83 37.11 14.60
N ASN A 113 9.83 37.98 14.50
CA ASN A 113 10.37 38.46 13.23
C ASN A 113 11.36 37.44 12.63
N GLU A 114 11.82 37.73 11.40
CA GLU A 114 12.76 36.86 10.69
C GLU A 114 14.04 36.60 11.51
N THR A 115 14.62 37.64 12.11
CA THR A 115 15.84 37.54 12.92
C THR A 115 15.67 36.56 14.09
N LEU A 116 14.55 36.65 14.79
CA LEU A 116 14.25 35.77 15.92
C LEU A 116 14.00 34.33 15.43
N ALA A 117 13.25 34.16 14.33
CA ALA A 117 13.01 32.85 13.73
C ALA A 117 14.32 32.17 13.28
N ARG A 118 15.22 32.91 12.63
CA ARG A 118 16.55 32.42 12.24
C ARG A 118 17.37 31.98 13.45
N THR A 119 17.35 32.77 14.52
CA THR A 119 18.08 32.45 15.76
C THR A 119 17.51 31.20 16.45
N ILE A 120 16.19 31.07 16.53
CA ILE A 120 15.52 29.89 17.07
C ILE A 120 15.88 28.66 16.22
N ALA A 121 15.85 28.78 14.89
CA ALA A 121 16.18 27.67 13.99
C ALA A 121 17.61 27.16 14.22
N LEU A 122 18.61 28.04 14.26
CA LEU A 122 20.01 27.67 14.54
C LEU A 122 20.18 27.04 15.92
N LYS A 123 19.52 27.57 16.96
CA LYS A 123 19.58 26.98 18.31
C LYS A 123 18.91 25.61 18.37
N SER A 124 17.89 25.38 17.55
CA SER A 124 17.13 24.12 17.48
C SER A 124 17.85 23.01 16.73
N PHE A 125 18.92 23.32 16.00
CA PHE A 125 19.69 22.36 15.22
C PHE A 125 21.00 21.97 15.93
N LYS A 126 21.37 20.70 15.88
CA LYS A 126 22.64 20.17 16.39
C LYS A 126 23.70 20.28 15.30
N GLY A 127 24.67 21.15 15.51
CA GLY A 127 25.81 21.33 14.60
C GLY A 127 25.85 22.74 14.01
N ALA A 128 26.93 23.03 13.28
CA ALA A 128 27.09 24.27 12.55
C ALA A 128 26.40 24.17 11.19
N VAL A 129 25.50 25.10 10.89
CA VAL A 129 24.73 25.13 9.63
C VAL A 129 24.42 26.57 9.24
N ASN A 130 24.39 26.84 7.93
CA ASN A 130 23.99 28.13 7.40
C ASN A 130 22.50 28.14 7.05
N ILE A 131 21.87 29.31 7.10
CA ILE A 131 20.48 29.50 6.67
C ILE A 131 20.47 29.97 5.22
N ILE A 132 19.68 29.28 4.38
CA ILE A 132 19.45 29.65 2.99
C ILE A 132 18.39 30.76 2.92
N SER A 133 17.25 30.57 3.58
CA SER A 133 16.13 31.52 3.57
C SER A 133 15.27 31.39 4.82
N ALA A 134 14.58 32.46 5.19
CA ALA A 134 13.55 32.45 6.23
C ALA A 134 12.32 33.21 5.73
N ASN A 135 11.21 32.50 5.52
CA ASN A 135 9.99 33.07 4.96
C ASN A 135 8.79 32.78 5.88
N LEU A 136 7.94 33.78 6.09
CA LEU A 136 6.66 33.59 6.78
C LEU A 136 5.66 32.97 5.80
N LEU A 137 5.18 31.78 6.12
CA LEU A 137 4.18 31.05 5.35
C LEU A 137 2.79 31.22 5.97
N GLN A 138 1.81 31.46 5.12
CA GLN A 138 0.40 31.40 5.48
C GLN A 138 -0.16 30.00 5.19
N PRO A 139 -1.10 29.48 5.99
CA PRO A 139 -1.83 28.26 5.67
C PRO A 139 -2.55 28.36 4.31
N PRO A 140 -2.68 27.25 3.55
CA PRO A 140 -2.22 25.90 3.87
C PRO A 140 -0.72 25.71 3.65
N ILE A 141 -0.06 25.00 4.56
CA ILE A 141 1.39 24.73 4.51
C ILE A 141 1.62 23.32 3.96
N ALA A 142 2.27 23.20 2.81
CA ALA A 142 2.40 21.93 2.08
C ALA A 142 2.98 20.78 2.91
N GLU A 143 4.06 21.01 3.68
CA GLU A 143 4.68 19.97 4.52
C GLU A 143 3.93 19.74 5.85
N LEU A 144 2.97 20.60 6.20
CA LEU A 144 2.19 20.55 7.45
C LEU A 144 0.72 20.93 7.18
N PRO A 145 -0.02 20.12 6.39
CA PRO A 145 -1.34 20.49 5.87
C PRO A 145 -2.40 20.69 6.96
N LYS A 146 -2.22 20.07 8.13
CA LYS A 146 -3.11 20.22 9.29
C LYS A 146 -2.91 21.54 10.06
N HIS A 147 -1.84 22.29 9.78
CA HIS A 147 -1.51 23.49 10.54
C HIS A 147 -2.19 24.73 9.95
N GLU A 148 -3.01 25.40 10.77
CA GLU A 148 -3.87 26.54 10.38
C GLU A 148 -3.35 27.88 10.91
N ASN A 149 -2.16 27.92 11.52
CA ASN A 149 -1.52 29.18 11.93
C ASN A 149 -0.29 29.49 11.05
N PRO A 150 0.08 30.77 10.89
CA PRO A 150 1.27 31.14 10.14
C PRO A 150 2.54 30.56 10.78
N LEU A 151 3.46 30.09 9.94
CA LEU A 151 4.73 29.52 10.37
C LEU A 151 5.88 30.18 9.64
N TRP A 152 6.96 30.47 10.35
CA TRP A 152 8.24 30.71 9.72
C TRP A 152 8.82 29.39 9.23
N GLN A 153 9.12 29.32 7.93
CA GLN A 153 9.94 28.27 7.33
C GLN A 153 11.37 28.79 7.19
N VAL A 154 12.29 28.22 7.97
CA VAL A 154 13.72 28.48 7.87
C VAL A 154 14.39 27.30 7.18
N LYS A 155 14.95 27.53 6.00
CA LYS A 155 15.65 26.51 5.21
C LYS A 155 17.13 26.48 5.59
N LEU A 156 17.63 25.31 5.96
CA LEU A 156 19.02 25.10 6.34
C LEU A 156 19.84 24.57 5.15
N SER A 157 21.13 24.90 5.15
CA SER A 157 22.12 24.42 4.19
C SER A 157 22.85 23.19 4.74
N ASP A 158 22.11 22.13 5.03
CA ASP A 158 22.63 20.82 5.43
C ASP A 158 22.45 19.78 4.32
N ALA A 159 23.08 18.61 4.47
CA ALA A 159 23.02 17.54 3.47
C ALA A 159 21.61 16.94 3.29
N GLU A 160 20.74 17.06 4.29
CA GLU A 160 19.40 16.46 4.34
C GLU A 160 18.27 17.45 3.96
N ASN A 161 18.63 18.66 3.49
CA ASN A 161 17.70 19.72 3.10
C ASN A 161 16.63 20.02 4.18
N THR A 162 17.08 20.30 5.41
CA THR A 162 16.21 20.49 6.57
C THR A 162 15.49 21.84 6.54
N ASN A 163 14.16 21.79 6.63
CA ASN A 163 13.30 22.93 6.89
C ASN A 163 12.90 22.94 8.38
N VAL A 164 13.12 24.06 9.06
CA VAL A 164 12.67 24.28 10.43
C VAL A 164 11.42 25.15 10.42
N TYR A 165 10.36 24.64 11.02
CA TYR A 165 9.08 25.33 11.15
C TYR A 165 8.91 25.90 12.55
N ILE A 166 8.69 27.22 12.64
CA ILE A 166 8.52 27.94 13.91
C ILE A 166 7.20 28.68 13.90
N ASP A 167 6.43 28.53 14.97
CA ASP A 167 5.14 29.20 15.14
C ASP A 167 5.31 30.73 15.26
N SER A 168 4.63 31.50 14.40
CA SER A 168 4.72 32.96 14.43
C SER A 168 4.14 33.57 15.71
N ASN A 169 3.23 32.84 16.36
CA ASN A 169 2.47 33.33 17.51
C ASN A 169 3.14 33.01 18.85
N SER A 170 4.15 32.14 18.87
CA SER A 170 4.81 31.70 20.11
C SER A 170 6.32 31.47 20.01
N GLY A 171 6.92 31.50 18.83
CA GLY A 171 8.33 31.18 18.64
C GLY A 171 8.68 29.71 18.92
N ARG A 172 7.68 28.85 19.13
CA ARG A 172 7.90 27.42 19.36
C ARG A 172 8.27 26.72 18.06
N VAL A 173 9.30 25.89 18.09
CA VAL A 173 9.64 24.99 16.97
C VAL A 173 8.56 23.91 16.86
N ILE A 174 7.85 23.90 15.73
CA ILE A 174 6.78 22.94 15.43
C ILE A 174 7.35 21.64 14.87
N ALA A 175 8.31 21.74 13.94
CA ALA A 175 8.86 20.57 13.28
C ALA A 175 10.22 20.87 12.62
N HIS A 176 11.07 19.85 12.57
CA HIS A 176 12.15 19.74 11.60
C HIS A 176 11.68 18.77 10.50
N ILE A 177 11.76 19.19 9.24
CA ILE A 177 11.36 18.40 8.07
C ILE A 177 12.53 18.32 7.11
N ASN A 178 13.06 17.12 6.93
CA ASN A 178 14.20 16.80 6.07
C ASN A 178 13.81 15.73 5.04
N ASP A 179 14.74 15.33 4.18
CA ASP A 179 14.47 14.37 3.11
C ASP A 179 14.04 12.99 3.62
N ASP A 180 14.64 12.48 4.69
CA ASP A 180 14.20 11.25 5.36
C ASP A 180 12.74 11.32 5.81
N ARG A 181 12.34 12.44 6.43
CA ARG A 181 10.97 12.66 6.87
C ARG A 181 10.01 12.79 5.68
N ARG A 182 10.39 13.47 4.62
CA ARG A 182 9.58 13.59 3.38
C ARG A 182 9.34 12.22 2.76
N LEU A 183 10.37 11.38 2.69
CA LEU A 183 10.24 10.02 2.20
C LEU A 183 9.30 9.20 3.08
N ARG A 184 9.47 9.27 4.41
CA ARG A 184 8.56 8.60 5.35
C ARG A 184 7.12 9.07 5.19
N ASP A 185 6.90 10.37 5.08
CA ASP A 185 5.56 10.95 4.93
C ASP A 185 4.92 10.52 3.59
N LEU A 186 5.70 10.46 2.50
CA LEU A 186 5.26 9.85 1.24
C LEU A 186 4.88 8.37 1.39
N MET A 187 5.70 7.58 2.10
CA MET A 187 5.42 6.17 2.35
C MET A 187 4.13 6.00 3.17
N PHE A 188 3.86 6.88 4.14
CA PHE A 188 2.60 6.89 4.88
C PHE A 188 1.41 7.23 3.99
N THR A 189 1.54 8.24 3.13
CA THR A 189 0.50 8.61 2.16
C THR A 189 0.17 7.44 1.23
N LEU A 190 1.17 6.76 0.68
CA LEU A 190 0.98 5.59 -0.19
C LEU A 190 0.37 4.39 0.57
N HIS A 191 0.86 4.11 1.77
CA HIS A 191 0.45 2.94 2.56
C HIS A 191 -1.00 3.06 3.07
N PHE A 192 -1.38 4.25 3.54
CA PHE A 192 -2.73 4.55 3.99
C PHE A 192 -3.64 5.09 2.88
N MET A 193 -3.15 5.23 1.65
CA MET A 193 -3.92 5.78 0.53
C MET A 193 -4.51 7.18 0.82
N ASP A 194 -3.88 7.96 1.70
CA ASP A 194 -4.37 9.28 2.12
C ASP A 194 -3.89 10.39 1.18
N TYR A 195 -4.28 10.29 -0.10
CA TYR A 195 -3.86 11.23 -1.15
C TYR A 195 -4.52 12.61 -1.04
N PHE A 196 -5.58 12.72 -0.23
CA PHE A 196 -6.38 13.92 -0.08
C PHE A 196 -6.18 14.61 1.29
N GLY A 197 -5.22 14.16 2.10
CA GLY A 197 -4.89 14.78 3.37
C GLY A 197 -6.01 14.72 4.41
N THR A 198 -6.83 13.66 4.38
CA THR A 198 -7.92 13.41 5.33
C THR A 198 -7.41 13.21 6.75
N GLY A 199 -6.13 12.83 6.90
CA GLY A 199 -5.44 12.85 8.18
C GLY A 199 -5.74 11.66 9.07
N GLY A 200 -6.34 10.60 8.52
CA GLY A 200 -6.64 9.34 9.19
C GLY A 200 -6.86 8.21 8.18
N PHE A 201 -7.00 6.98 8.66
CA PHE A 201 -7.21 5.79 7.82
C PHE A 201 -8.69 5.58 7.42
N ASN A 202 -9.62 6.32 8.01
CA ASN A 202 -11.05 6.13 7.78
C ASN A 202 -11.57 7.10 6.72
N HIS A 203 -11.24 6.83 5.46
CA HIS A 203 -11.73 7.60 4.32
C HIS A 203 -12.27 6.69 3.20
N TRP A 204 -13.06 7.28 2.30
CA TRP A 204 -13.81 6.56 1.27
C TRP A 204 -12.93 5.64 0.40
N LEU A 205 -11.73 6.07 0.03
CA LEU A 205 -10.83 5.28 -0.80
C LEU A 205 -10.41 3.95 -0.14
N ILE A 206 -10.06 3.97 1.15
CA ILE A 206 -9.80 2.73 1.92
C ILE A 206 -11.05 1.87 2.00
N ILE A 207 -12.22 2.46 2.26
CA ILE A 207 -13.50 1.73 2.37
C ILE A 207 -13.81 0.98 1.05
N VAL A 208 -13.66 1.66 -0.08
CA VAL A 208 -13.87 1.05 -1.41
C VAL A 208 -12.90 -0.10 -1.65
N PHE A 209 -11.61 0.07 -1.33
CA PHE A 209 -10.63 -1.01 -1.47
C PHE A 209 -10.86 -2.17 -0.51
N ALA A 210 -11.33 -1.91 0.71
CA ALA A 210 -11.70 -2.96 1.66
C ALA A 210 -12.87 -3.80 1.14
N ILE A 211 -13.91 -3.16 0.59
CA ILE A 211 -15.04 -3.85 -0.06
C ILE A 211 -14.56 -4.63 -1.28
N ALA A 212 -13.73 -4.04 -2.14
CA ALA A 212 -13.17 -4.71 -3.32
C ALA A 212 -12.34 -5.94 -2.93
N THR A 213 -11.55 -5.85 -1.86
CA THR A 213 -10.73 -6.95 -1.33
C THR A 213 -11.61 -8.06 -0.74
N LEU A 214 -12.68 -7.70 -0.03
CA LEU A 214 -13.66 -8.66 0.47
C LEU A 214 -14.34 -9.42 -0.68
N LEU A 215 -14.80 -8.71 -1.71
CA LEU A 215 -15.38 -9.31 -2.91
C LEU A 215 -14.37 -10.20 -3.64
N LEU A 216 -13.11 -9.76 -3.76
CA LEU A 216 -12.03 -10.59 -4.32
C LEU A 216 -11.84 -11.89 -3.52
N SER A 217 -11.89 -11.81 -2.20
CA SER A 217 -11.74 -12.97 -1.31
C SER A 217 -12.91 -13.95 -1.45
N MET A 218 -14.14 -13.44 -1.51
CA MET A 218 -15.34 -14.25 -1.75
C MET A 218 -15.32 -14.94 -3.12
N THR A 219 -14.96 -14.20 -4.18
CA THR A 219 -14.83 -14.77 -5.53
C THR A 219 -13.70 -15.82 -5.58
N GLY A 220 -12.60 -15.61 -4.87
CA GLY A 220 -11.53 -16.60 -4.73
C GLY A 220 -11.97 -17.88 -4.01
N ILE A 221 -12.72 -17.76 -2.91
CA ILE A 221 -13.26 -18.90 -2.15
C ILE A 221 -14.26 -19.70 -3.01
N THR A 222 -15.20 -19.04 -3.68
CA THR A 222 -16.16 -19.74 -4.56
C THR A 222 -15.43 -20.51 -5.66
N TRP A 223 -14.40 -19.92 -6.27
CA TRP A 223 -13.62 -20.60 -7.30
C TRP A 223 -12.79 -21.77 -6.75
N LEU A 224 -12.23 -21.63 -5.53
CA LEU A 224 -11.54 -22.71 -4.85
C LEU A 224 -12.47 -23.92 -4.59
N ILE A 225 -13.70 -23.66 -4.14
CA ILE A 225 -14.73 -24.69 -3.91
C ILE A 225 -15.13 -25.35 -5.23
N GLU A 226 -15.37 -24.58 -6.30
CA GLU A 226 -15.67 -25.12 -7.63
C GLU A 226 -14.57 -26.06 -8.12
N ARG A 227 -13.30 -25.68 -7.97
CA ARG A 227 -12.15 -26.53 -8.39
C ARG A 227 -11.98 -27.77 -7.51
N PHE A 228 -12.30 -27.66 -6.22
CA PHE A 228 -12.30 -28.80 -5.32
C PHE A 228 -13.40 -29.81 -5.68
N ASN A 229 -14.63 -29.34 -5.90
CA ASN A 229 -15.76 -30.18 -6.30
C ASN A 229 -15.55 -30.82 -7.68
N ALA A 230 -14.85 -30.13 -8.58
CA ALA A 230 -14.47 -30.67 -9.90
C ALA A 230 -13.29 -31.67 -9.84
N GLY A 231 -12.80 -32.05 -8.65
CA GLY A 231 -11.69 -33.02 -8.51
C GLY A 231 -10.33 -32.50 -9.01
N GLN A 232 -10.21 -31.21 -9.30
CA GLN A 232 -8.98 -30.58 -9.81
C GLN A 232 -8.01 -30.18 -8.69
N LEU A 233 -8.50 -30.12 -7.44
CA LEU A 233 -7.69 -29.90 -6.24
C LEU A 233 -7.85 -31.11 -5.32
N SER A 234 -6.74 -31.77 -4.98
CA SER A 234 -6.74 -32.84 -3.98
C SER A 234 -5.80 -32.48 -2.83
N PHE A 235 -6.23 -32.74 -1.59
CA PHE A 235 -5.40 -32.61 -0.39
C PHE A 235 -4.47 -33.83 -0.17
N ALA A 236 -4.28 -34.69 -1.18
CA ALA A 236 -3.65 -35.98 -0.99
C ALA A 236 -2.12 -35.90 -0.97
N PHE A 237 -1.54 -36.01 0.23
CA PHE A 237 -0.10 -36.17 0.47
C PHE A 237 0.48 -37.51 -0.03
N LYS A 238 -0.35 -38.44 -0.55
CA LYS A 238 0.09 -39.69 -1.20
C LYS A 238 -0.60 -39.85 -2.54
N SER A 239 0.18 -39.85 -3.62
CA SER A 239 -0.30 -40.07 -4.99
C SER A 239 -0.45 -41.56 -5.28
N LYS A 240 -1.66 -42.00 -5.64
CA LYS A 240 -1.90 -43.31 -6.27
C LYS A 240 -1.59 -43.23 -7.77
N LYS A 241 -1.42 -44.36 -8.43
CA LYS A 241 -1.22 -44.44 -9.87
C LYS A 241 -2.35 -45.24 -10.52
N GLN A 242 -2.71 -44.89 -11.74
CA GLN A 242 -3.73 -45.54 -12.56
C GLN A 242 -3.17 -45.79 -13.96
N ARG A 243 -3.48 -46.96 -14.53
CA ARG A 243 -3.15 -47.26 -15.92
C ARG A 243 -4.25 -46.73 -16.82
N ILE A 244 -3.86 -46.03 -17.88
CA ILE A 244 -4.75 -45.43 -18.86
C ILE A 244 -4.30 -45.86 -20.25
N LYS A 245 -5.25 -46.29 -21.07
CA LYS A 245 -5.01 -46.63 -22.47
C LYS A 245 -5.11 -45.36 -23.32
N VAL A 246 -4.06 -45.04 -24.06
CA VAL A 246 -3.97 -43.86 -24.92
C VAL A 246 -3.82 -44.28 -26.37
N ILE A 247 -4.79 -43.90 -27.19
CA ILE A 247 -4.81 -44.17 -28.63
C ILE A 247 -4.31 -42.92 -29.36
N GLU A 248 -3.18 -43.03 -30.05
CA GLU A 248 -2.63 -41.95 -30.85
C GLU A 248 -3.14 -42.05 -32.30
N LEU A 249 -4.06 -41.16 -32.66
CA LEU A 249 -4.74 -41.19 -33.96
C LEU A 249 -3.79 -40.92 -35.14
N ALA A 250 -2.66 -40.22 -34.92
CA ALA A 250 -1.71 -39.89 -35.97
C ALA A 250 -0.86 -41.09 -36.42
N GLN A 251 -0.55 -42.00 -35.50
CA GLN A 251 0.31 -43.17 -35.76
C GLN A 251 -0.45 -44.50 -35.68
N GLN A 252 -1.75 -44.49 -35.36
CA GLN A 252 -2.57 -45.68 -35.10
C GLN A 252 -1.96 -46.61 -34.04
N GLN A 253 -1.24 -46.05 -33.07
CA GLN A 253 -0.62 -46.79 -31.98
C GLN A 253 -1.43 -46.66 -30.69
N THR A 254 -1.42 -47.73 -29.90
CA THR A 254 -2.02 -47.78 -28.58
C THR A 254 -0.93 -47.94 -27.53
N HIS A 255 -0.94 -47.07 -26.53
CA HIS A 255 0.00 -47.08 -25.42
C HIS A 255 -0.74 -47.27 -24.11
N GLU A 256 -0.18 -48.05 -23.19
CA GLU A 256 -0.66 -48.14 -21.82
C GLU A 256 0.28 -47.30 -20.94
N LEU A 257 -0.25 -46.25 -20.31
CA LEU A 257 0.52 -45.30 -19.51
C LEU A 257 0.09 -45.39 -18.06
N GLU A 258 1.07 -45.41 -17.15
CA GLU A 258 0.83 -45.35 -15.72
C GLU A 258 0.93 -43.90 -15.24
N LEU A 259 -0.24 -43.27 -15.02
CA LEU A 259 -0.33 -41.87 -14.60
C LEU A 259 -0.59 -41.75 -13.11
N LYS A 260 -0.02 -40.72 -12.48
CA LYS A 260 -0.37 -40.35 -11.10
C LYS A 260 -1.83 -39.88 -11.07
N THR A 261 -2.62 -40.37 -10.13
CA THR A 261 -3.98 -39.88 -9.85
C THR A 261 -3.92 -38.57 -9.07
N GLY A 262 -4.94 -37.71 -9.20
CA GLY A 262 -5.00 -36.46 -8.43
C GLY A 262 -4.39 -35.25 -9.15
N ILE A 263 -3.93 -35.43 -10.38
CA ILE A 263 -3.48 -34.36 -11.29
C ILE A 263 -4.38 -34.30 -12.52
N SER A 264 -4.34 -33.16 -13.21
CA SER A 264 -5.06 -33.00 -14.48
C SER A 264 -4.56 -34.01 -15.52
N LEU A 265 -5.44 -34.46 -16.40
CA LEU A 265 -5.08 -35.35 -17.49
C LEU A 265 -4.04 -34.71 -18.42
N PHE A 266 -4.10 -33.38 -18.59
CA PHE A 266 -3.09 -32.61 -19.32
C PHE A 266 -1.69 -32.76 -18.70
N ASP A 267 -1.55 -32.58 -17.38
CA ASP A 267 -0.26 -32.70 -16.71
C ASP A 267 0.22 -34.16 -16.65
N GLY A 268 -0.71 -35.09 -16.45
CA GLY A 268 -0.41 -36.53 -16.45
C GLY A 268 0.14 -37.00 -17.78
N LEU A 269 -0.49 -36.61 -18.90
CA LEU A 269 -0.01 -36.92 -20.24
C LEU A 269 1.35 -36.28 -20.53
N ALA A 270 1.54 -35.01 -20.15
CA ALA A 270 2.82 -34.33 -20.31
C ALA A 270 3.95 -35.04 -19.53
N ALA A 271 3.69 -35.48 -18.31
CA ALA A 271 4.64 -36.25 -17.50
C ALA A 271 5.00 -37.61 -18.12
N ALA A 272 4.09 -38.20 -18.89
CA ALA A 272 4.32 -39.44 -19.63
C ALA A 272 4.89 -39.23 -21.05
N GLY A 273 5.20 -37.99 -21.43
CA GLY A 273 5.82 -37.64 -22.71
C GLY A 273 4.83 -37.32 -23.84
N ILE A 274 3.53 -37.22 -23.55
CA ILE A 274 2.49 -36.79 -24.50
C ILE A 274 2.13 -35.33 -24.22
N VAL A 275 2.65 -34.42 -25.04
CA VAL A 275 2.38 -32.99 -24.90
C VAL A 275 1.17 -32.60 -25.76
N LEU A 276 0.13 -32.09 -25.11
CA LEU A 276 -1.03 -31.51 -25.79
C LEU A 276 -0.81 -30.02 -26.04
N PRO A 277 -1.36 -29.43 -27.13
CA PRO A 277 -1.25 -28.00 -27.37
C PRO A 277 -1.99 -27.21 -26.28
N SER A 278 -1.34 -26.15 -25.77
CA SER A 278 -1.88 -25.29 -24.71
C SER A 278 -1.25 -23.90 -24.74
N ASN A 279 -2.09 -22.86 -24.66
CA ASN A 279 -1.67 -21.46 -24.47
C ASN A 279 -1.98 -20.94 -23.05
N CYS A 280 -2.72 -21.71 -22.24
CA CYS A 280 -3.20 -21.28 -20.92
C CYS A 280 -2.61 -22.08 -19.76
N GLY A 281 -1.65 -22.97 -20.02
CA GLY A 281 -1.00 -23.78 -18.98
C GLY A 281 -1.96 -24.67 -18.18
N GLY A 282 -3.11 -25.05 -18.75
CA GLY A 282 -4.09 -25.90 -18.08
C GLY A 282 -5.26 -25.16 -17.39
N GLY A 283 -5.38 -23.85 -17.59
CA GLY A 283 -6.48 -23.05 -17.01
C GLY A 283 -7.88 -23.25 -17.63
N GLY A 284 -8.05 -24.11 -18.64
CA GLY A 284 -9.37 -24.38 -19.24
C GLY A 284 -9.95 -23.25 -20.10
N THR A 285 -9.14 -22.28 -20.51
CA THR A 285 -9.60 -21.06 -21.21
C THR A 285 -9.22 -20.97 -22.68
N CYS A 286 -8.28 -21.79 -23.17
CA CYS A 286 -7.83 -21.72 -24.56
C CYS A 286 -8.45 -22.75 -25.52
N GLY A 287 -9.12 -23.79 -25.00
CA GLY A 287 -9.77 -24.81 -25.83
C GLY A 287 -8.85 -25.74 -26.64
N LEU A 288 -7.52 -25.68 -26.44
CA LEU A 288 -6.55 -26.38 -27.29
C LEU A 288 -6.31 -27.85 -26.90
N CYS A 289 -6.24 -28.16 -25.60
CA CYS A 289 -5.90 -29.47 -25.05
C CYS A 289 -7.02 -30.54 -25.19
N LYS A 290 -7.55 -30.67 -26.40
CA LYS A 290 -8.67 -31.57 -26.71
C LYS A 290 -8.23 -33.02 -26.71
N VAL A 291 -9.01 -33.85 -26.04
CA VAL A 291 -8.91 -35.31 -26.05
C VAL A 291 -10.30 -35.88 -26.24
N ARG A 292 -10.41 -37.07 -26.85
CA ARG A 292 -11.67 -37.81 -26.87
C ARG A 292 -11.64 -38.80 -25.71
N CYS A 293 -12.58 -38.69 -24.78
CA CYS A 293 -12.71 -39.59 -23.64
C CYS A 293 -13.83 -40.61 -23.88
N ASN A 294 -13.89 -41.63 -23.04
CA ASN A 294 -15.02 -42.57 -23.01
C ASN A 294 -16.36 -41.87 -22.65
N GLU A 295 -17.48 -42.50 -23.01
CA GLU A 295 -18.83 -41.92 -22.91
C GLU A 295 -19.23 -41.47 -21.49
N ASN A 296 -18.63 -42.06 -20.46
CA ASN A 296 -18.95 -41.76 -19.06
C ASN A 296 -18.24 -40.53 -18.49
N THR A 297 -17.36 -39.87 -19.26
CA THR A 297 -16.68 -38.66 -18.76
C THR A 297 -17.63 -37.46 -18.80
N GLN A 298 -17.91 -36.89 -17.61
CA GLN A 298 -18.80 -35.73 -17.47
C GLN A 298 -18.29 -34.51 -18.26
N MET A 299 -19.17 -33.59 -18.63
CA MET A 299 -18.78 -32.33 -19.28
C MET A 299 -18.58 -31.25 -18.23
N THR A 300 -17.40 -30.64 -18.20
CA THR A 300 -17.14 -29.45 -17.38
C THR A 300 -17.67 -28.18 -18.05
N ASP A 301 -17.83 -27.11 -17.28
CA ASP A 301 -18.23 -25.81 -17.84
C ASP A 301 -17.19 -25.23 -18.80
N ALA A 302 -15.92 -25.58 -18.62
CA ALA A 302 -14.85 -25.21 -19.53
C ALA A 302 -14.97 -25.95 -20.87
N ASP A 303 -15.40 -27.22 -20.87
CA ASP A 303 -15.71 -27.95 -22.10
C ASP A 303 -16.83 -27.26 -22.87
N LYS A 304 -17.94 -26.95 -22.17
CA LYS A 304 -19.11 -26.27 -22.75
C LYS A 304 -18.77 -24.89 -23.31
N ALA A 305 -17.85 -24.17 -22.66
CA ALA A 305 -17.45 -22.83 -23.08
C ALA A 305 -16.51 -22.81 -24.29
N ASN A 306 -15.74 -23.88 -24.54
CA ASN A 306 -14.68 -23.88 -25.57
C ASN A 306 -14.91 -24.88 -26.71
N LEU A 307 -15.81 -25.85 -26.55
CA LEU A 307 -16.10 -26.89 -27.53
C LEU A 307 -17.53 -26.75 -28.05
N SER A 308 -17.71 -26.97 -29.35
CA SER A 308 -19.03 -27.02 -29.98
C SER A 308 -19.83 -28.25 -29.51
N ASN A 309 -21.16 -28.15 -29.43
CA ASN A 309 -22.04 -29.25 -29.04
C ASN A 309 -21.76 -30.56 -29.77
N SER A 310 -21.57 -30.52 -31.10
CA SER A 310 -21.21 -31.69 -31.91
C SER A 310 -19.91 -32.38 -31.44
N LYS A 311 -18.92 -31.62 -30.95
CA LYS A 311 -17.68 -32.20 -30.40
C LYS A 311 -17.92 -32.79 -29.01
N LEU A 312 -18.73 -32.15 -28.18
CA LEU A 312 -19.07 -32.67 -26.86
C LEU A 312 -19.82 -34.00 -26.95
N GLU A 313 -20.75 -34.11 -27.91
CA GLU A 313 -21.47 -35.34 -28.27
C GLU A 313 -20.55 -36.43 -28.79
N GLN A 314 -19.53 -36.08 -29.57
CA GLN A 314 -18.46 -36.99 -30.01
C GLN A 314 -17.49 -37.39 -28.89
N GLY A 315 -17.73 -37.00 -27.63
CA GLY A 315 -16.88 -37.35 -26.49
C GLY A 315 -15.63 -36.50 -26.31
N TYR A 316 -15.50 -35.36 -27.02
CA TYR A 316 -14.37 -34.46 -26.81
C TYR A 316 -14.48 -33.71 -25.48
N ARG A 317 -13.36 -33.62 -24.78
CA ARG A 317 -13.16 -32.90 -23.52
C ARG A 317 -11.82 -32.16 -23.53
N LEU A 318 -11.65 -31.21 -22.62
CA LEU A 318 -10.39 -30.52 -22.38
C LEU A 318 -9.59 -31.27 -21.30
N ALA A 319 -8.47 -31.88 -21.69
CA ALA A 319 -7.64 -32.68 -20.78
C ALA A 319 -7.21 -31.90 -19.52
N CYS A 320 -7.06 -30.59 -19.58
CA CYS A 320 -6.68 -29.80 -18.41
C CYS A 320 -7.78 -29.61 -17.36
N GLN A 321 -9.01 -30.00 -17.67
CA GLN A 321 -10.16 -29.81 -16.78
C GLN A 321 -10.68 -31.12 -16.17
N HIS A 322 -10.08 -32.25 -16.58
CA HIS A 322 -10.39 -33.58 -16.09
C HIS A 322 -9.23 -34.16 -15.29
N ASN A 323 -9.52 -34.91 -14.24
CA ASN A 323 -8.51 -35.67 -13.51
C ASN A 323 -8.16 -36.96 -14.26
N THR A 324 -6.89 -37.36 -14.21
CA THR A 324 -6.44 -38.69 -14.65
C THR A 324 -7.27 -39.86 -14.10
N ALA A 325 -7.82 -39.73 -12.88
CA ALA A 325 -8.66 -40.77 -12.27
C ALA A 325 -10.04 -40.93 -12.96
N GLU A 326 -10.51 -39.92 -13.68
CA GLU A 326 -11.83 -39.93 -14.32
C GLU A 326 -11.87 -40.73 -15.63
N VAL A 327 -10.70 -41.04 -16.20
CA VAL A 327 -10.59 -41.66 -17.53
C VAL A 327 -9.78 -42.95 -17.49
N THR A 328 -10.23 -43.95 -18.24
CA THR A 328 -9.53 -45.24 -18.40
C THR A 328 -8.98 -45.43 -19.81
N GLU A 329 -9.62 -44.80 -20.80
CA GLU A 329 -9.21 -44.79 -22.20
C GLU A 329 -9.44 -43.41 -22.80
N ILE A 330 -8.45 -42.93 -23.56
CA ILE A 330 -8.52 -41.66 -24.27
C ILE A 330 -7.92 -41.76 -25.67
N GLU A 331 -8.35 -40.85 -26.55
CA GLU A 331 -7.73 -40.66 -27.86
C GLU A 331 -7.15 -39.26 -27.99
N VAL A 332 -5.93 -39.20 -28.52
CA VAL A 332 -5.17 -37.98 -28.68
C VAL A 332 -4.76 -37.79 -30.13
N ARG A 333 -4.81 -36.53 -30.57
CA ARG A 333 -4.32 -36.09 -31.89
C ARG A 333 -2.97 -35.37 -31.75
N SER A 334 -2.11 -35.90 -30.88
CA SER A 334 -0.75 -35.38 -30.67
C SER A 334 0.16 -35.70 -31.86
N ARG A 335 1.24 -34.93 -32.03
CA ARG A 335 2.27 -35.12 -33.07
C ARG A 335 3.61 -35.61 -32.51
N THR A 336 3.74 -35.77 -31.20
CA THR A 336 5.04 -36.04 -30.56
C THR A 336 4.89 -37.00 -29.41
N PHE A 337 5.23 -38.27 -29.66
CA PHE A 337 5.69 -39.21 -28.63
C PHE A 337 7.21 -39.06 -28.53
N ASN A 338 7.70 -38.39 -27.49
CA ASN A 338 9.10 -38.56 -27.10
C ASN A 338 9.12 -39.57 -25.95
N LYS A 339 9.57 -40.79 -26.26
CA LYS A 339 9.65 -41.91 -25.32
C LYS A 339 10.36 -41.44 -24.04
N PRO A 340 9.76 -41.58 -22.84
CA PRO A 340 10.46 -41.26 -21.62
C PRO A 340 11.72 -42.13 -21.55
N LYS A 341 12.90 -41.50 -21.42
CA LYS A 341 14.13 -42.23 -21.12
C LYS A 341 13.92 -42.89 -19.76
N ASN A 342 13.79 -44.22 -19.75
CA ASN A 342 13.94 -44.99 -18.52
C ASN A 342 15.26 -44.59 -17.89
N LYS A 343 15.20 -43.92 -16.74
CA LYS A 343 16.37 -43.71 -15.90
C LYS A 343 16.71 -45.08 -15.29
N PRO A 344 17.98 -45.52 -15.38
CA PRO A 344 18.40 -46.77 -14.77
C PRO A 344 18.20 -46.76 -13.25
#